data_AF-A0A934EX96-F1
#
_entry.id   AF-A0A934EX96-F1
#
_cell.length_a   1.000
_cell.length_b   1.000
_cell.length_c   1.000
_cell.angle_alpha   90.00
_cell.angle_beta   90.00
_cell.angle_gamma   90.00
#
_symmetry.space_group_name_H-M   'P 1'
#
loop_
_entity.id
_entity.type
_entity.pdbx_description
1 polymer ?
#
loop_
_entity_poly.entity_id
_entity_poly.type
_entity_poly.pdbx_seq_one_letter_code
_entity_poly.pdbx_strand_id
1 'polypeptide(L)'
;MANKISRRAFLKTGIVVGAGIYGLSYLSAIKRKPAIKKYKEHTLKPGLVVAHGNVSDTADEAIIVKEMVRRALNALGGMDKLISKGNRVIIKPNIAWNQKPEFAANTNPYVVAALVELCREAGASRVKVMDNTCSANPEPSYENSGIAAAAR
;
A
#
# COMPACT_ATOMS: atom_id res chain seq x y z
N MET A 1 62.20 13.20 -13.21
CA MET A 1 62.77 12.15 -12.34
C MET A 1 61.67 11.16 -12.01
N ALA A 2 61.81 9.89 -12.38
CA ALA A 2 60.78 8.88 -12.14
C ALA A 2 60.76 8.49 -10.66
N ASN A 3 59.63 8.71 -9.97
CA ASN A 3 59.41 8.23 -8.61
C ASN A 3 59.39 6.69 -8.60
N LYS A 4 60.53 6.06 -8.29
CA LYS A 4 60.62 4.60 -8.19
C LYS A 4 60.06 4.15 -6.84
N ILE A 5 58.88 3.54 -6.86
CA ILE A 5 58.30 2.85 -5.69
C ILE A 5 59.24 1.73 -5.23
N SER A 6 59.50 1.65 -3.92
CA SER A 6 60.30 0.56 -3.35
C SER A 6 59.50 -0.76 -3.32
N ARG A 7 60.19 -1.91 -3.43
CA ARG A 7 59.56 -3.25 -3.34
C ARG A 7 58.73 -3.42 -2.07
N ARG A 8 59.23 -2.91 -0.94
CA ARG A 8 58.52 -2.94 0.35
C ARG A 8 57.23 -2.13 0.31
N ALA A 9 57.25 -0.94 -0.31
CA ALA A 9 56.05 -0.12 -0.45
C ALA A 9 55.03 -0.79 -1.38
N PHE A 10 55.47 -1.35 -2.51
CA PHE A 10 54.60 -2.10 -3.41
C PHE A 10 53.90 -3.28 -2.72
N LEU A 11 54.65 -4.10 -1.97
CA LEU A 11 54.08 -5.24 -1.25
C LEU A 11 53.10 -4.81 -0.15
N LYS A 12 53.42 -3.78 0.63
CA LYS A 12 52.52 -3.26 1.67
C LYS A 12 51.22 -2.73 1.06
N THR A 13 51.30 -1.95 -0.01
CA THR A 13 50.12 -1.39 -0.69
C THR A 13 49.28 -2.51 -1.31
N GLY A 14 49.90 -3.49 -1.95
CA GLY A 14 49.20 -4.64 -2.55
C GLY A 14 48.41 -5.46 -1.54
N ILE A 15 48.99 -5.73 -0.36
CA ILE A 15 48.30 -6.47 0.72
C ILE A 15 47.12 -5.66 1.26
N VAL A 16 47.28 -4.36 1.50
CA VAL A 16 46.21 -3.50 2.02
C VAL A 16 45.05 -3.39 1.03
N VAL A 17 45.34 -3.20 -0.26
CA VAL A 17 44.31 -3.15 -1.31
C VAL A 17 43.60 -4.49 -1.45
N GLY A 18 44.35 -5.60 -1.47
CA GLY A 18 43.79 -6.94 -1.54
C GLY A 18 42.88 -7.26 -0.35
N ALA A 19 43.32 -6.95 0.88
CA ALA A 19 42.53 -7.12 2.09
C ALA A 19 41.29 -6.22 2.10
N GLY A 20 41.40 -4.99 1.60
CA GLY A 20 40.27 -4.07 1.47
C GLY A 20 39.20 -4.58 0.49
N ILE A 21 39.60 -5.02 -0.70
CA ILE A 21 38.68 -5.55 -1.72
C ILE A 21 38.01 -6.83 -1.20
N TYR A 22 38.77 -7.74 -0.58
CA TYR A 22 38.22 -8.98 -0.03
C TYR A 22 37.30 -8.72 1.19
N GLY A 23 37.63 -7.73 2.02
CA GLY A 23 36.77 -7.30 3.11
C GLY A 23 35.44 -6.71 2.61
N LEU A 24 35.46 -5.90 1.55
CA LEU A 24 34.26 -5.36 0.94
C LEU A 24 33.38 -6.45 0.30
N SER A 25 33.96 -7.45 -0.34
CA SER A 25 33.19 -8.57 -0.92
C SER A 25 32.56 -9.46 0.17
N TYR A 26 33.23 -9.62 1.30
CA TYR A 26 32.66 -10.30 2.46
C TYR A 26 31.50 -9.51 3.07
N LEU A 27 31.63 -8.18 3.21
CA LEU A 27 30.56 -7.30 3.69
C LEU A 27 29.35 -7.27 2.75
N SER A 28 29.55 -7.31 1.43
CA SER A 28 28.45 -7.37 0.46
C SER A 28 27.72 -8.72 0.47
N ALA A 29 28.41 -9.79 0.88
CA ALA A 29 27.82 -11.11 1.09
C ALA A 29 26.97 -11.18 2.38
N ILE A 30 27.07 -10.21 3.28
CA ILE A 30 26.19 -10.08 4.46
C ILE A 30 24.79 -9.66 3.97
N LYS A 31 23.99 -10.66 3.57
CA LYS A 31 22.57 -10.47 3.30
C LYS A 31 21.85 -10.11 4.60
N ARG A 32 21.57 -8.82 4.81
CA ARG A 32 20.55 -8.41 5.79
C ARG A 32 19.24 -9.08 5.41
N LYS A 33 18.79 -10.06 6.19
CA LYS A 33 17.42 -10.55 6.08
C LYS A 33 16.51 -9.34 6.32
N PRO A 34 15.64 -8.96 5.38
CA PRO A 34 14.73 -7.86 5.62
C PRO A 34 13.92 -8.22 6.87
N ALA A 35 13.92 -7.32 7.85
CA ALA A 35 13.09 -7.49 9.03
C ALA A 35 11.64 -7.54 8.55
N ILE A 36 11.00 -8.70 8.64
CA ILE A 36 9.59 -8.84 8.32
C ILE A 36 8.85 -8.01 9.38
N LYS A 37 8.24 -6.91 8.94
CA LYS A 37 7.45 -6.05 9.83
C LYS A 37 6.31 -6.90 10.38
N LYS A 38 6.32 -7.16 11.68
CA LYS A 38 5.20 -7.80 12.37
C LYS A 38 4.09 -6.77 12.47
N TYR A 39 2.97 -6.99 11.77
CA TYR A 39 1.81 -6.12 11.85
C TYR A 39 1.04 -6.42 13.13
N LYS A 40 0.36 -5.39 13.66
CA LYS A 40 -0.56 -5.53 14.78
C LYS A 40 -1.71 -6.43 14.33
N GLU A 41 -2.06 -7.43 15.14
CA GLU A 41 -3.29 -8.17 14.92
C GLU A 41 -4.50 -7.24 15.09
N HIS A 42 -5.49 -7.36 14.20
CA HIS A 42 -6.66 -6.51 14.31
C HIS A 42 -7.49 -6.90 15.53
N THR A 43 -8.05 -5.90 16.19
CA THR A 43 -8.89 -6.07 17.39
C THR A 43 -10.31 -5.55 17.16
N LEU A 44 -10.78 -5.66 15.92
CA LEU A 44 -12.17 -5.37 15.56
C LEU A 44 -13.12 -6.28 16.34
N LYS A 45 -14.30 -5.75 16.66
CA LYS A 45 -15.38 -6.55 17.24
C LYS A 45 -15.83 -7.59 16.20
N PRO A 46 -15.88 -8.88 16.55
CA PRO A 46 -16.45 -9.88 15.66
C PRO A 46 -17.95 -9.59 15.47
N GLY A 47 -18.43 -9.64 14.23
CA GLY A 47 -19.84 -9.42 13.92
C GLY A 47 -20.08 -8.89 12.51
N LEU A 48 -21.37 -8.72 12.19
CA LEU A 48 -21.84 -8.07 10.98
C LEU A 48 -22.45 -6.71 11.35
N VAL A 49 -22.04 -5.65 10.64
CA VAL A 49 -22.63 -4.32 10.77
C VAL A 49 -23.32 -3.95 9.46
N VAL A 50 -24.54 -3.45 9.58
CA VAL A 50 -25.31 -2.92 8.46
C VAL A 50 -25.52 -1.42 8.68
N ALA A 51 -25.02 -0.58 7.78
CA ALA A 51 -25.21 0.86 7.81
C ALA A 51 -26.19 1.26 6.70
N HIS A 52 -27.29 1.89 7.11
CA HIS A 52 -28.33 2.37 6.20
C HIS A 52 -28.11 3.87 5.91
N GLY A 53 -28.23 4.23 4.64
CA GLY A 53 -28.27 5.60 4.16
C GLY A 53 -29.40 5.75 3.15
N ASN A 54 -29.99 6.95 3.07
CA ASN A 54 -31.08 7.23 2.14
C ASN A 54 -30.56 8.14 1.04
N VAL A 55 -30.29 7.58 -0.15
CA VAL A 55 -29.87 8.34 -1.33
C VAL A 55 -31.12 8.73 -2.11
N SER A 56 -31.60 9.95 -1.89
CA SER A 56 -32.74 10.52 -2.64
C SER A 56 -32.32 11.28 -3.89
N ASP A 57 -31.11 11.85 -3.89
CA ASP A 57 -30.50 12.55 -5.02
C ASP A 57 -29.10 11.95 -5.29
N THR A 58 -28.75 11.75 -6.56
CA THR A 58 -27.43 11.25 -6.97
C THR A 58 -26.31 12.22 -6.62
N ALA A 59 -26.60 13.52 -6.50
CA ALA A 59 -25.63 14.53 -6.05
C ALA A 59 -25.10 14.24 -4.63
N ASP A 60 -25.92 13.64 -3.78
CA ASP A 60 -25.58 13.36 -2.38
C ASP A 60 -25.00 11.96 -2.17
N GLU A 61 -25.00 11.09 -3.18
CA GLU A 61 -24.59 9.69 -3.05
C GLU A 61 -23.19 9.55 -2.44
N ALA A 62 -22.24 10.34 -2.93
CA ALA A 62 -20.87 10.32 -2.44
C ALA A 62 -20.77 10.63 -0.94
N ILE A 63 -21.55 11.61 -0.45
CA ILE A 63 -21.57 12.03 0.94
C ILE A 63 -22.20 10.94 1.81
N ILE A 64 -23.35 10.43 1.37
CA ILE A 64 -24.12 9.42 2.11
C ILE A 64 -23.34 8.11 2.20
N VAL A 65 -22.74 7.65 1.10
CA VAL A 65 -21.93 6.42 1.08
C VAL A 65 -20.70 6.56 1.97
N LYS A 66 -19.99 7.70 1.94
CA LYS A 66 -18.85 7.95 2.83
C LYS A 66 -19.26 7.87 4.30
N GLU A 67 -20.38 8.49 4.67
CA GLU A 67 -20.88 8.46 6.05
C GLU A 67 -21.32 7.06 6.46
N MET A 68 -21.96 6.30 5.57
CA MET A 68 -22.29 4.90 5.81
C MET A 68 -21.03 4.06 6.10
N VAL A 69 -19.96 4.21 5.32
CA VAL A 69 -18.70 3.50 5.55
C VAL A 69 -18.09 3.87 6.91
N ARG A 70 -18.06 5.17 7.24
CA ARG A 70 -17.53 5.65 8.53
C ARG A 70 -18.33 5.09 9.71
N ARG A 71 -19.66 5.13 9.65
CA ARG A 71 -20.55 4.56 10.67
C ARG A 71 -20.35 3.06 10.83
N ALA A 72 -20.25 2.32 9.72
CA ALA A 72 -20.03 0.88 9.75
C ALA A 72 -18.71 0.51 10.43
N LEU A 73 -17.61 1.17 10.06
CA LEU A 73 -16.29 0.91 10.64
C LEU A 73 -16.20 1.33 12.11
N ASN A 74 -16.84 2.45 12.49
CA ASN A 74 -16.90 2.88 13.89
C ASN A 74 -17.63 1.84 14.76
N ALA A 75 -18.73 1.27 14.27
CA ALA A 75 -19.44 0.22 14.99
C ALA A 75 -18.60 -1.06 15.17
N LEU A 76 -17.74 -1.39 14.20
CA LEU A 76 -16.76 -2.49 14.30
C LEU A 76 -15.57 -2.17 15.23
N GLY A 77 -15.43 -0.93 15.69
CA GLY A 77 -14.42 -0.50 16.67
C GLY A 77 -13.43 0.54 16.16
N GLY A 78 -13.53 0.97 14.90
CA GLY A 78 -12.73 2.05 14.32
C GLY A 78 -11.52 1.58 13.50
N MET A 79 -11.02 2.48 12.65
CA MET A 79 -9.91 2.20 11.75
C MET A 79 -8.55 2.03 12.47
N ASP A 80 -8.39 2.60 13.66
CA ASP A 80 -7.21 2.46 14.52
C ASP A 80 -7.00 1.02 15.05
N LYS A 81 -8.03 0.17 14.97
CA LYS A 81 -7.93 -1.26 15.25
C LYS A 81 -7.31 -2.05 14.11
N LEU A 82 -7.31 -1.49 12.90
CA LEU A 82 -6.75 -2.10 11.69
C LEU A 82 -5.39 -1.49 11.31
N ILE A 83 -5.25 -0.18 11.45
CA ILE A 83 -4.13 0.58 10.90
C ILE A 83 -3.38 1.28 12.02
N SER A 84 -2.07 1.08 12.07
CA SER A 84 -1.15 1.88 12.89
C SER A 84 -0.44 2.94 12.05
N LYS A 85 -0.04 4.04 12.69
CA LYS A 85 0.78 5.09 12.06
C LYS A 85 1.98 4.50 11.30
N GLY A 86 2.21 4.99 10.09
CA GLY A 86 3.28 4.54 9.21
C GLY A 86 3.02 3.22 8.47
N ASN A 87 1.82 2.64 8.57
CA ASN A 87 1.47 1.43 7.83
C ASN A 87 1.37 1.70 6.33
N ARG A 88 1.77 0.70 5.54
CA ARG A 88 1.55 0.67 4.10
C ARG A 88 0.37 -0.25 3.86
N VAL A 89 -0.73 0.30 3.38
CA VAL A 89 -2.02 -0.37 3.27
C VAL A 89 -2.30 -0.68 1.81
N ILE A 90 -2.83 -1.88 1.55
CA ILE A 90 -3.43 -2.24 0.27
C ILE A 90 -4.93 -2.42 0.52
N ILE A 91 -5.74 -1.71 -0.26
CA ILE A 91 -7.18 -1.92 -0.34
C ILE A 91 -7.43 -2.75 -1.59
N LYS A 92 -8.08 -3.91 -1.43
CA LYS A 92 -8.42 -4.82 -2.53
C LYS A 92 -9.93 -4.79 -2.81
N PRO A 93 -10.45 -3.78 -3.54
CA PRO A 93 -11.85 -3.79 -3.96
C PRO A 93 -12.08 -4.90 -5.00
N ASN A 94 -13.32 -5.02 -5.47
CA ASN A 94 -13.65 -5.74 -6.70
C ASN A 94 -13.59 -4.75 -7.87
N ILE A 95 -12.66 -4.96 -8.81
CA ILE A 95 -12.46 -4.24 -10.08
C ILE A 95 -12.42 -5.25 -11.25
N ALA A 96 -13.25 -6.29 -11.20
CA ALA A 96 -13.21 -7.40 -12.15
C ALA A 96 -13.57 -6.99 -13.59
N TRP A 97 -14.46 -6.01 -13.76
CA TRP A 97 -15.12 -5.75 -15.04
C TRP A 97 -14.82 -4.36 -15.60
N ASN A 98 -14.68 -4.27 -16.92
CA ASN A 98 -14.68 -3.00 -17.65
C ASN A 98 -16.11 -2.46 -17.76
N GLN A 99 -16.63 -1.94 -16.64
CA GLN A 99 -18.01 -1.47 -16.50
C GLN A 99 -18.04 -0.17 -15.70
N LYS A 100 -18.99 0.70 -16.07
CA LYS A 100 -19.24 1.96 -15.36
C LYS A 100 -19.92 1.75 -14.01
N PRO A 101 -19.78 2.68 -13.04
CA PRO A 101 -20.39 2.54 -11.71
C PRO A 101 -21.89 2.29 -11.74
N GLU A 102 -22.61 2.88 -12.71
CA GLU A 102 -24.07 2.75 -12.85
C GLU A 102 -24.55 1.30 -13.04
N PHE A 103 -23.67 0.41 -13.50
CA PHE A 103 -24.00 -1.01 -13.68
C PHE A 103 -23.78 -1.86 -12.43
N ALA A 104 -23.20 -1.30 -11.37
CA ALA A 104 -22.94 -1.99 -10.09
C ALA A 104 -22.18 -3.33 -10.20
N ALA A 105 -21.39 -3.52 -11.27
CA ALA A 105 -20.61 -4.74 -11.49
C ALA A 105 -19.33 -4.81 -10.61
N ASN A 106 -18.82 -3.65 -10.20
CA ASN A 106 -17.62 -3.47 -9.39
C ASN A 106 -17.98 -2.85 -8.03
N THR A 107 -17.00 -2.75 -7.12
CA THR A 107 -17.21 -2.00 -5.86
C THR A 107 -17.55 -0.54 -6.15
N ASN A 108 -18.53 0.02 -5.44
CA ASN A 108 -18.88 1.44 -5.59
C ASN A 108 -17.63 2.32 -5.32
N PRO A 109 -17.24 3.22 -6.24
CA PRO A 109 -16.02 4.01 -6.09
C PRO A 109 -16.03 4.92 -4.85
N TYR A 110 -17.19 5.38 -4.39
CA TYR A 110 -17.29 6.20 -3.17
C TYR A 110 -16.97 5.40 -1.90
N VAL A 111 -17.24 4.09 -1.88
CA VAL A 111 -16.79 3.20 -0.79
C VAL A 111 -15.27 3.14 -0.76
N VAL A 112 -14.63 3.02 -1.94
CA VAL A 112 -13.16 2.99 -2.04
C VAL A 112 -12.56 4.32 -1.58
N ALA A 113 -13.12 5.45 -2.03
CA ALA A 113 -12.68 6.78 -1.62
C ALA A 113 -12.76 6.95 -0.09
N ALA A 114 -13.87 6.54 0.52
CA ALA A 114 -14.05 6.59 1.98
C ALA A 114 -12.98 5.75 2.71
N LEU A 115 -12.69 4.54 2.23
CA LEU A 115 -11.67 3.69 2.82
C LEU A 115 -10.26 4.30 2.69
N VAL A 116 -9.93 4.88 1.54
CA VAL A 116 -8.63 5.56 1.33
C VAL A 116 -8.47 6.72 2.31
N GLU A 117 -9.51 7.54 2.45
CA GLU A 117 -9.56 8.68 3.38
C GLU A 117 -9.36 8.21 4.83
N LEU A 118 -10.14 7.22 5.29
CA LEU A 118 -10.02 6.66 6.63
C LEU A 118 -8.65 6.02 6.90
N CYS A 119 -8.04 5.38 5.90
CA CYS A 119 -6.69 4.84 6.03
C CYS A 119 -5.65 5.95 6.25
N ARG A 120 -5.78 7.06 5.52
CA ARG A 120 -4.90 8.24 5.66
C ARG A 120 -5.11 8.90 7.01
N GLU A 121 -6.36 9.08 7.45
CA GLU A 121 -6.71 9.61 8.78
C GLU A 121 -6.11 8.75 9.92
N ALA A 122 -6.12 7.42 9.78
CA ALA A 122 -5.50 6.50 10.73
C ALA A 122 -3.95 6.53 10.70
N GLY A 123 -3.34 7.34 9.82
CA GLY A 123 -1.90 7.57 9.76
C GLY A 123 -1.14 6.60 8.86
N ALA A 124 -1.81 5.95 7.89
CA ALA A 124 -1.10 5.17 6.87
C ALA A 124 -0.09 6.05 6.12
N SER A 125 1.15 5.57 5.97
CA SER A 125 2.20 6.27 5.20
C SER A 125 1.99 6.12 3.69
N ARG A 126 1.28 5.06 3.28
CA ARG A 126 0.93 4.80 1.89
C ARG A 126 -0.32 3.96 1.82
N VAL A 127 -1.23 4.33 0.94
CA VAL A 127 -2.40 3.53 0.59
C VAL A 127 -2.30 3.19 -0.90
N LYS A 128 -2.45 1.93 -1.25
CA LYS A 128 -2.56 1.46 -2.64
C LYS A 128 -3.91 0.79 -2.81
N VAL A 129 -4.54 1.03 -3.95
CA VAL A 129 -5.76 0.34 -4.35
C VAL A 129 -5.39 -0.54 -5.55
N MET A 130 -5.68 -1.84 -5.47
CA MET A 130 -5.43 -2.76 -6.58
C MET A 130 -6.31 -3.99 -6.49
N ASP A 131 -6.63 -4.55 -7.63
CA ASP A 131 -7.31 -5.83 -7.80
C ASP A 131 -6.79 -6.56 -9.05
N ASN A 132 -7.09 -7.85 -9.14
CA ASN A 132 -6.79 -8.65 -10.34
C ASN A 132 -8.05 -8.73 -11.21
N THR A 133 -8.03 -8.08 -12.37
CA THR A 133 -9.21 -7.97 -13.25
C THR A 133 -9.42 -9.24 -14.08
N CYS A 134 -10.60 -9.40 -14.68
CA CYS A 134 -10.87 -10.50 -15.61
C CYS A 134 -10.38 -10.24 -17.05
N SER A 135 -9.87 -9.05 -17.33
CA SER A 135 -9.36 -8.65 -18.65
C SER A 135 -7.84 -8.85 -18.75
N ALA A 136 -7.36 -9.18 -19.95
CA ALA A 136 -5.92 -9.19 -20.24
C ALA A 136 -5.31 -7.78 -20.15
N ASN A 137 -6.07 -6.75 -20.52
CA ASN A 137 -5.75 -5.34 -20.31
C ASN A 137 -6.56 -4.82 -19.11
N PRO A 138 -5.94 -4.62 -17.93
CA PRO A 138 -6.66 -4.21 -16.73
C PRO A 138 -7.06 -2.74 -16.72
N GLU A 139 -6.33 -1.84 -17.41
CA GLU A 139 -6.51 -0.39 -17.33
C GLU A 139 -7.97 0.07 -17.49
N PRO A 140 -8.75 -0.38 -18.49
CA PRO A 140 -10.14 0.03 -18.65
C PRO A 140 -11.03 -0.30 -17.44
N SER A 141 -10.78 -1.42 -16.75
CA SER A 141 -11.56 -1.79 -15.55
C SER A 141 -11.28 -0.81 -14.40
N TYR A 142 -10.05 -0.33 -14.27
CA TYR A 142 -9.68 0.67 -13.26
C TYR A 142 -10.25 2.05 -13.59
N GLU A 143 -10.20 2.45 -14.85
CA GLU A 143 -10.65 3.76 -15.32
C GLU A 143 -12.18 3.86 -15.33
N ASN A 144 -12.84 2.93 -16.03
CA ASN A 144 -14.29 3.01 -16.24
C ASN A 144 -15.09 2.70 -14.99
N SER A 145 -14.56 1.92 -14.04
CA SER A 145 -15.21 1.73 -12.72
C SER A 145 -15.17 2.97 -11.84
N GLY A 146 -14.43 4.02 -12.21
CA GLY A 146 -14.20 5.21 -11.39
C GLY A 146 -13.27 4.98 -10.19
N ILE A 147 -12.82 3.75 -9.95
CA ILE A 147 -12.00 3.41 -8.77
C ILE A 147 -10.60 4.02 -8.87
N ALA A 148 -10.02 4.14 -10.07
CA ALA A 148 -8.75 4.83 -10.25
C ALA A 148 -8.81 6.30 -9.82
N ALA A 149 -9.92 6.98 -10.09
CA ALA A 149 -10.13 8.36 -9.66
C ALA A 149 -10.36 8.44 -8.14
N ALA A 150 -11.17 7.53 -7.59
CA ALA A 150 -11.46 7.45 -6.15
C ALA A 150 -10.22 7.13 -5.28
N ALA A 151 -9.19 6.51 -5.84
CA ALA A 151 -7.98 6.12 -5.14
C ALA A 151 -6.94 7.25 -4.94
N ARG A 152 -7.14 8.40 -5.59
CA ARG A 152 -6.21 9.55 -5.55
C ARG A 152 -6.43 10.38 -4.28
#